data_AF-A0A928D6Z7-F1
#
_entry.id   AF-A0A928D6Z7-F1
#
_cell.length_a   1.000
_cell.length_b   1.000
_cell.length_c   1.000
_cell.angle_alpha   90.00
_cell.angle_beta   90.00
_cell.angle_gamma   90.00
#
_symmetry.space_group_name_H-M   'P 1'
#
loop_
_entity.id
_entity.type
_entity.pdbx_description
1 polymer ?
#
loop_
_entity_poly.entity_id
_entity_poly.type
_entity_poly.pdbx_seq_one_letter_code
_entity_poly.pdbx_strand_id
1 'polypeptide(L)'
;MRDIKPRPVPDFMWDEPLSVKVFQNNIEAWCCKIEKLIAERKKESVHFQHIQNFLRISHDNAVVVCDRLVSDGVLGPYDMATERYPVLNEV
;
A
#
# COMPACT_ATOMS: atom_id res chain seq x y z
N MET A 1 39.21 -41.85 -5.07
CA MET A 1 37.86 -41.26 -5.13
C MET A 1 37.72 -40.37 -3.90
N ARG A 2 37.38 -39.08 -4.04
CA ARG A 2 37.22 -38.19 -2.88
C ARG A 2 35.75 -38.23 -2.46
N ASP A 3 35.50 -38.75 -1.27
CA ASP A 3 34.20 -38.66 -0.59
C ASP A 3 33.81 -37.19 -0.42
N ILE A 4 32.93 -36.70 -1.28
CA ILE A 4 32.30 -35.39 -1.13
C ILE A 4 31.08 -35.61 -0.23
N LYS A 5 31.22 -35.30 1.07
CA LYS A 5 30.04 -35.15 1.93
C LYS A 5 29.11 -34.11 1.27
N PRO A 6 27.80 -34.38 1.12
CA PRO A 6 26.87 -33.36 0.65
C PRO A 6 26.99 -32.16 1.60
N ARG A 7 27.21 -30.97 1.05
CA ARG A 7 27.15 -29.73 1.85
C ARG A 7 25.75 -29.69 2.46
N PRO A 8 25.59 -29.41 3.76
CA PRO A 8 24.26 -29.21 4.32
C PRO A 8 23.60 -28.11 3.50
N VAL A 9 22.48 -28.44 2.87
CA VAL A 9 21.58 -27.44 2.31
C VAL A 9 21.21 -26.55 3.49
N PRO A 10 21.43 -25.23 3.43
CA PRO A 10 20.96 -24.37 4.50
C PRO A 10 19.47 -24.64 4.64
N ASP A 11 19.07 -25.04 5.85
CA ASP A 11 17.68 -25.20 6.22
C ASP A 11 17.04 -23.83 5.99
N PHE A 12 16.33 -23.69 4.87
CA PHE A 12 15.58 -22.50 4.54
C PHE A 12 14.44 -22.45 5.57
N MET A 13 14.74 -21.88 6.74
CA MET A 13 13.76 -21.59 7.77
C MET A 13 12.71 -20.69 7.17
N TRP A 14 11.57 -21.29 6.88
CA TRP A 14 10.34 -20.59 6.52
C TRP A 14 9.71 -20.05 7.80
N ASP A 15 10.41 -19.18 8.53
CA ASP A 15 9.96 -18.64 9.80
C ASP A 15 10.24 -17.14 9.92
N GLU A 16 9.34 -16.35 9.32
CA GLU A 16 8.53 -15.36 10.03
C GLU A 16 7.48 -14.82 9.03
N PRO A 17 6.17 -14.83 9.34
CA PRO A 17 5.26 -13.97 8.61
C PRO A 17 5.80 -12.56 8.82
N LEU A 18 6.21 -11.87 7.75
CA LEU A 18 6.56 -10.44 7.78
C LEU A 18 5.57 -9.77 8.73
N SER A 19 6.06 -9.41 9.92
CA SER A 19 5.20 -9.26 11.09
C SER A 19 4.04 -8.35 10.70
N VAL A 20 2.79 -8.72 11.01
CA VAL A 20 1.59 -7.95 10.61
C VAL A 20 1.75 -6.45 10.92
N LYS A 21 2.55 -6.13 11.94
CA LYS A 21 3.00 -4.78 12.32
C LYS A 21 3.81 -4.05 11.23
N VAL A 22 4.74 -4.71 10.54
CA VAL A 22 5.50 -4.13 9.42
C VAL A 22 4.56 -3.79 8.27
N PHE A 23 3.62 -4.69 7.97
CA PHE A 23 2.60 -4.43 6.95
C PHE A 23 1.74 -3.22 7.33
N GLN A 24 1.20 -3.17 8.55
CA GLN A 24 0.41 -2.03 9.05
C GLN A 24 1.20 -0.71 9.03
N ASN A 25 2.46 -0.73 9.48
CA ASN A 25 3.33 0.45 9.41
C ASN A 25 3.56 0.93 7.97
N ASN A 26 3.67 0.01 7.01
CA ASN A 26 3.80 0.37 5.59
C ASN A 26 2.50 0.97 5.03
N ILE A 27 1.34 0.42 5.38
CA ILE A 27 0.03 0.98 4.99
C ILE A 27 -0.12 2.40 5.53
N GLU A 28 0.17 2.64 6.81
CA GLU A 28 0.07 3.96 7.43
C GLU A 28 1.02 4.96 6.76
N ALA A 29 2.26 4.55 6.49
CA ALA A 29 3.23 5.38 5.77
C ALA A 29 2.78 5.71 4.33
N TRP A 30 2.09 4.78 3.66
CA TRP A 30 1.52 5.00 2.33
C TRP A 30 0.32 5.94 2.37
N CYS A 31 -0.58 5.79 3.34
CA CYS A 31 -1.72 6.70 3.55
C CYS A 31 -1.21 8.14 3.75
N CYS A 32 -0.25 8.35 4.66
CA CYS A 32 0.33 9.66 4.93
C CYS A 32 0.98 10.31 3.69
N LYS A 33 1.59 9.51 2.80
CA LYS A 33 2.15 10.01 1.53
C LYS A 33 1.06 10.49 0.56
N ILE A 34 -0.07 9.80 0.51
CA ILE A 34 -1.19 10.17 -0.37
C ILE A 34 -1.90 11.41 0.17
N GLU A 35 -2.13 11.50 1.47
CA GLU A 35 -2.65 12.71 2.11
C GLU A 35 -1.81 13.94 1.79
N LYS A 36 -0.48 13.84 1.97
CA LYS A 36 0.44 14.93 1.61
C LYS A 36 0.37 15.28 0.13
N LEU A 37 0.35 14.28 -0.75
CA LEU A 37 0.23 14.51 -2.19
C LEU A 37 -1.07 15.25 -2.53
N ILE A 38 -2.19 14.87 -1.92
CA ILE A 38 -3.50 15.50 -2.12
C ILE A 38 -3.47 16.95 -1.63
N ALA A 39 -2.96 17.18 -0.42
CA ALA A 39 -2.84 18.50 0.20
C ALA A 39 -1.93 19.43 -0.61
N GLU A 40 -0.76 18.95 -1.05
CA GLU A 40 0.19 19.72 -1.86
C GLU A 40 -0.34 20.06 -3.25
N ARG A 41 -1.05 19.11 -3.87
CA ARG A 41 -1.55 19.28 -5.25
C ARG A 41 -2.91 19.94 -5.32
N LYS A 42 -3.59 20.19 -4.19
CA LYS A 42 -4.99 20.64 -4.09
C LYS A 42 -5.90 19.88 -5.05
N LYS A 43 -5.72 18.55 -5.12
CA LYS A 43 -6.52 17.73 -6.03
C LYS A 43 -7.92 17.56 -5.46
N GLU A 44 -8.92 17.89 -6.25
CA GLU A 44 -10.33 17.62 -5.92
C GLU A 44 -10.66 16.12 -6.00
N SER A 45 -9.89 15.35 -6.78
CA SER A 45 -10.07 13.91 -6.92
C SER A 45 -8.77 13.19 -7.27
N VAL A 46 -8.68 11.90 -6.90
CA VAL A 46 -7.53 11.05 -7.16
C VAL A 46 -7.96 9.76 -7.85
N HIS A 47 -7.27 9.42 -8.94
CA HIS A 47 -7.45 8.14 -9.63
C HIS A 47 -6.78 6.99 -8.87
N PHE A 48 -7.42 5.84 -8.82
CA PHE A 48 -6.85 4.63 -8.20
C PHE A 48 -5.48 4.28 -8.81
N GLN A 49 -5.36 4.31 -10.15
CA GLN A 49 -4.09 4.06 -10.84
C GLN A 49 -2.99 5.06 -10.46
N HIS A 50 -3.34 6.31 -10.15
CA HIS A 50 -2.33 7.28 -9.69
C HIS A 50 -1.79 6.91 -8.32
N ILE A 51 -2.64 6.45 -7.40
CA ILE A 51 -2.22 6.00 -6.06
C ILE A 51 -1.28 4.80 -6.20
N GLN A 52 -1.69 3.81 -6.99
CA GLN A 52 -0.90 2.61 -7.27
C GLN A 52 0.47 2.96 -7.88
N ASN A 53 0.51 3.80 -8.92
CA ASN A 53 1.74 4.21 -9.60
C ASN A 53 2.63 5.09 -8.73
N PHE A 54 2.05 5.99 -7.94
CA PHE A 54 2.79 6.88 -7.06
C PHE A 54 3.49 6.13 -5.93
N LEU A 55 2.78 5.18 -5.30
CA LEU A 55 3.33 4.38 -4.21
C LEU A 55 4.17 3.19 -4.71
N ARG A 56 4.04 2.82 -5.99
CA ARG A 56 4.69 1.65 -6.62
C ARG A 56 4.40 0.36 -5.85
N ILE A 57 3.13 0.14 -5.53
CA ILE A 57 2.63 -1.01 -4.76
C ILE A 57 1.75 -1.93 -5.61
N SER A 58 1.50 -3.14 -5.11
CA SER A 58 0.55 -4.07 -5.73
C SER A 58 -0.89 -3.52 -5.69
N HIS A 59 -1.75 -4.08 -6.54
CA HIS A 59 -3.16 -3.73 -6.60
C HIS A 59 -3.84 -3.93 -5.24
N ASP A 60 -3.65 -5.09 -4.59
CA ASP A 60 -4.22 -5.39 -3.28
C ASP A 60 -3.81 -4.37 -2.21
N ASN A 61 -2.53 -3.99 -2.17
CA ASN A 61 -2.05 -2.99 -1.23
C ASN A 61 -2.65 -1.61 -1.50
N ALA A 62 -2.82 -1.24 -2.77
CA ALA A 62 -3.45 0.01 -3.15
C ALA A 62 -4.92 0.03 -2.72
N VAL A 63 -5.65 -1.08 -2.87
CA VAL A 63 -7.03 -1.21 -2.37
C VAL A 63 -7.07 -0.98 -0.87
N VAL A 64 -6.21 -1.64 -0.10
CA VAL A 64 -6.15 -1.46 1.37
C VAL A 64 -5.84 -0.01 1.76
N VAL A 65 -4.90 0.64 1.08
CA VAL A 65 -4.58 2.06 1.33
C VAL A 65 -5.77 2.96 1.01
N CYS A 66 -6.47 2.72 -0.11
CA CYS A 66 -7.63 3.53 -0.48
C CYS A 66 -8.78 3.33 0.52
N ASP A 67 -9.08 2.09 0.89
CA ASP A 67 -10.11 1.76 1.88
C ASP A 67 -9.81 2.42 3.24
N ARG A 68 -8.54 2.43 3.63
CA ARG A 68 -8.10 3.12 4.85
C ARG A 68 -8.29 4.63 4.78
N LEU A 69 -7.87 5.25 3.68
CA LEU A 69 -8.05 6.69 3.47
C LEU A 69 -9.54 7.10 3.40
N VAL A 70 -10.40 6.20 2.93
CA VAL A 70 -11.86 6.40 2.96
C VAL A 70 -12.39 6.31 4.38
N SER A 71 -11.94 5.31 5.15
CA SER A 71 -12.31 5.14 6.56
C SER A 71 -11.84 6.31 7.43
N ASP A 72 -10.66 6.85 7.14
CA ASP A 72 -10.07 7.99 7.84
C ASP A 72 -10.71 9.34 7.39
N GLY A 73 -11.62 9.31 6.41
CA GLY A 73 -12.37 10.49 5.95
C GLY A 73 -11.61 11.42 5.00
N VAL A 74 -10.43 11.02 4.53
CA VAL A 74 -9.61 11.78 3.56
C VAL A 74 -10.20 11.68 2.15
N LEU A 75 -10.61 10.46 1.79
CA LEU A 75 -11.21 10.14 0.50
C LEU A 75 -12.68 9.80 0.70
N GLY A 76 -13.49 10.13 -0.30
CA GLY A 76 -14.88 9.70 -0.35
C GLY A 76 -15.02 8.34 -1.03
N PRO A 77 -16.25 7.82 -1.11
CA PRO A 77 -16.52 6.52 -1.72
C PRO A 77 -15.99 6.48 -3.16
N TYR A 78 -15.50 5.30 -3.57
CA TYR A 78 -15.01 5.08 -4.92
C TYR A 78 -16.12 5.31 -5.94
N ASP A 79 -15.90 6.24 -6.85
CA ASP A 79 -16.80 6.51 -7.96
C ASP A 79 -16.44 5.61 -9.15
N MET A 80 -17.29 4.61 -9.40
CA MET A 80 -17.09 3.67 -10.50
C MET A 80 -17.27 4.29 -11.89
N ALA A 81 -18.02 5.40 -12.00
CA ALA A 81 -18.28 6.04 -13.30
C ALA A 81 -17.05 6.81 -13.81
N THR A 82 -16.25 7.35 -12.88
CA THR A 82 -15.06 8.15 -13.17
C THR A 82 -13.76 7.49 -12.76
N GLU A 83 -13.83 6.32 -12.11
CA GLU A 83 -12.73 5.54 -11.55
C GLU A 83 -11.87 6.34 -10.55
N ARG A 84 -12.51 7.24 -9.80
CA ARG A 84 -11.86 8.22 -8.92
C ARG A 84 -12.37 8.14 -7.49
N TYR A 85 -11.49 8.53 -6.57
CA TYR A 85 -11.85 8.88 -5.21
C TYR A 85 -11.98 10.41 -5.12
N PRO A 86 -13.16 10.95 -4.78
CA PRO A 86 -13.29 12.36 -4.46
C PRO A 86 -12.52 12.64 -3.17
N VAL A 87 -11.81 13.77 -3.10
CA VAL A 87 -11.12 14.16 -1.87
C VAL A 87 -12.14 14.87 -0.98
N LEU A 88 -12.40 14.29 0.18
CA LEU A 88 -13.26 14.91 1.20
C LEU A 88 -12.36 15.88 1.97
N ASN A 89 -12.25 17.10 1.46
CA ASN A 89 -11.38 18.14 1.99
C ASN A 89 -12.00 18.75 3.26
N GLU A 90 -12.15 17.95 4.32
CA GLU A 90 -12.45 18.41 5.69
C GLU A 90 -11.18 18.25 6.56
N VAL A 91 -10.25 19.20 6.42
CA VAL A 91 -9.22 19.49 7.43
C VAL A 91 -9.26 20.97 7.74
#